data_AF-A0A081RKH7-F1
#
_entry.id   AF-A0A081RKH7-F1
#
_cell.length_a   1.000
_cell.length_b   1.000
_cell.length_c   1.000
_cell.angle_alpha   90.00
_cell.angle_beta   90.00
_cell.angle_gamma   90.00
#
_symmetry.space_group_name_H-M   'P 1'
#
loop_
_entity.id
_entity.type
_entity.pdbx_description
1 polymer ?
#
loop_
_entity_poly.entity_id
_entity_poly.type
_entity_poly.pdbx_seq_one_letter_code
_entity_poly.pdbx_strand_id
1 'polypeptide(L)'
;SGMFNHEKFTPNFNIISKFLQNRNQLLVIFDVEGVLYDEEYLPILAEKLNKQDEIWAITKQGIQGKINWEEGLRTRVATLKGLDEKICQEVSDSLPIMTGAKEACRALKAAGW
;
A
#
# COMPACT_ATOMS: atom_id res chain seq x y z
N SER A 1 -31.57 4.05 -0.14
CA SER A 1 -31.67 3.15 -1.30
C SER A 1 -30.71 3.60 -2.39
N GLY A 2 -29.44 3.17 -2.33
CA GLY A 2 -28.47 3.37 -3.40
C GLY A 2 -28.29 2.05 -4.13
N MET A 3 -28.72 1.97 -5.38
CA MET A 3 -28.49 0.83 -6.27
C MET A 3 -27.00 0.76 -6.61
N PHE A 4 -26.30 -0.25 -6.11
CA PHE A 4 -25.03 -0.66 -6.70
C PHE A 4 -25.33 -1.29 -8.07
N ASN A 5 -24.95 -0.60 -9.14
CA ASN A 5 -24.99 -1.17 -10.48
C ASN A 5 -23.96 -2.30 -10.56
N HIS A 6 -24.44 -3.54 -10.62
CA HIS A 6 -23.64 -4.69 -11.03
C HIS A 6 -23.39 -4.60 -12.53
N GLU A 7 -22.43 -3.78 -12.96
CA GLU A 7 -21.81 -4.00 -14.26
C GLU A 7 -21.15 -5.38 -14.24
N LYS A 8 -21.63 -6.27 -15.11
CA LYS A 8 -21.05 -7.61 -15.28
C LYS A 8 -19.64 -7.44 -15.83
N PHE A 9 -18.63 -7.64 -14.99
CA PHE A 9 -17.25 -7.79 -15.42
C PHE A 9 -17.16 -8.98 -16.38
N THR A 10 -16.97 -8.72 -17.67
CA THR A 10 -16.64 -9.73 -18.67
C THR A 10 -15.13 -9.70 -18.88
N PRO A 11 -14.37 -10.62 -18.26
CA PRO A 11 -12.92 -10.62 -18.43
C PRO A 11 -12.55 -10.93 -19.88
N ASN A 12 -11.53 -10.24 -20.39
CA ASN A 12 -11.00 -10.46 -21.72
C ASN A 12 -10.41 -11.89 -21.81
N PHE A 13 -11.02 -12.73 -22.65
CA PHE A 13 -10.66 -14.14 -22.82
C PHE A 13 -9.15 -14.34 -23.11
N ASN A 14 -8.54 -13.42 -23.86
CA ASN A 14 -7.12 -13.51 -24.21
C ASN A 14 -6.20 -13.29 -22.99
N ILE A 15 -6.61 -12.46 -22.02
CA ILE A 15 -5.85 -12.21 -20.79
C ILE A 15 -5.90 -13.45 -19.89
N ILE A 16 -7.08 -14.04 -19.70
CA ILE A 16 -7.25 -15.26 -18.91
C ILE A 16 -6.46 -16.42 -19.52
N SER A 17 -6.56 -16.61 -20.84
CA SER A 17 -5.86 -17.68 -21.55
C SER A 17 -4.34 -17.58 -21.35
N LYS A 18 -3.77 -16.37 -21.49
CA LYS A 18 -2.33 -16.14 -21.30
C LYS A 18 -1.88 -16.34 -19.85
N PHE A 19 -2.71 -15.97 -18.87
CA PHE A 19 -2.45 -16.23 -17.46
C PHE A 19 -2.41 -17.73 -17.15
N LEU A 20 -3.41 -18.49 -17.61
CA LEU A 20 -3.49 -19.93 -17.39
C LEU A 20 -2.31 -20.69 -18.02
N GLN A 21 -1.89 -20.28 -19.22
CA GLN A 21 -0.73 -20.88 -19.91
C GLN A 21 0.58 -20.67 -19.15
N ASN A 22 0.75 -19.54 -18.46
CA ASN A 22 2.00 -19.17 -17.79
C ASN A 22 1.93 -19.30 -16.27
N ARG A 23 0.89 -19.95 -15.72
CA ARG A 23 0.61 -19.96 -14.28
C ARG A 23 1.75 -20.50 -13.41
N ASN A 24 2.64 -21.33 -13.96
CA ASN A 24 3.80 -21.87 -13.25
C ASN A 24 5.05 -20.96 -13.33
N GLN A 25 4.93 -19.80 -13.97
CA GLN A 25 6.01 -18.81 -14.18
C GLN A 25 5.60 -17.43 -13.67
N LEU A 26 4.57 -17.35 -12.82
CA LEU A 26 4.08 -16.09 -12.29
C LEU A 26 4.84 -15.72 -11.01
N LEU A 27 5.19 -14.44 -10.90
CA LEU A 27 5.71 -13.81 -9.70
C LEU A 27 4.69 -12.77 -9.25
N VAL A 28 4.31 -12.79 -7.98
CA VAL A 28 3.43 -11.78 -7.39
C VAL A 28 4.26 -10.84 -6.53
N ILE A 29 4.20 -9.55 -6.82
CA ILE A 29 4.85 -8.49 -6.05
C ILE A 29 3.74 -7.57 -5.56
N PHE A 30 3.74 -7.31 -4.27
CA PHE A 30 2.84 -6.36 -3.64
C PHE A 30 3.60 -5.09 -3.27
N ASP A 31 2.92 -3.96 -3.39
CA ASP A 31 3.27 -2.80 -2.59
C ASP A 31 2.90 -3.06 -1.11
N VAL A 32 3.36 -2.20 -0.21
CA VAL A 32 3.19 -2.38 1.23
C VAL A 32 2.04 -1.53 1.76
N GLU A 33 2.16 -0.22 1.64
CA GLU A 33 1.23 0.78 2.17
C GLU A 33 -0.02 0.87 1.29
N GLY A 34 -1.20 0.91 1.91
CA GLY A 34 -2.48 0.86 1.19
C GLY A 34 -2.76 -0.44 0.43
N VAL A 35 -1.93 -1.50 0.62
CA VAL A 35 -2.06 -2.79 -0.07
C VAL A 35 -1.96 -3.97 0.90
N LEU A 36 -0.84 -4.11 1.62
CA LEU A 36 -0.67 -5.15 2.65
C LEU A 36 -0.97 -4.62 4.05
N TYR A 37 -0.69 -3.34 4.29
CA TYR A 37 -1.09 -2.62 5.49
C TYR A 37 -2.12 -1.55 5.13
N ASP A 38 -3.10 -1.35 6.01
CA ASP A 38 -4.23 -0.45 5.80
C ASP A 38 -3.94 1.00 6.21
N GLU A 39 -2.69 1.43 6.00
CA GLU A 39 -2.22 2.73 6.45
C GLU A 39 -0.98 3.18 5.67
N GLU A 40 -0.64 4.46 5.86
CA GLU A 40 0.62 5.07 5.43
C GLU A 40 1.51 5.31 6.66
N TYR A 41 2.71 4.73 6.67
CA TYR A 41 3.60 4.69 7.81
C TYR A 41 4.17 6.07 8.19
N LEU A 42 4.68 6.85 7.22
CA LEU A 42 5.27 8.15 7.52
C LEU A 42 4.28 9.16 8.13
N PRO A 43 3.02 9.27 7.64
CA PRO A 43 2.00 10.05 8.32
C PRO A 43 1.73 9.62 9.76
N ILE A 44 1.68 8.32 10.07
CA ILE A 44 1.45 7.84 11.43
C ILE A 44 2.64 8.17 12.35
N LEU A 45 3.87 8.03 11.86
CA LEU A 45 5.05 8.48 12.60
C LEU A 45 4.98 9.98 12.92
N ALA A 46 4.50 10.77 11.96
CA ALA A 46 4.40 12.22 12.10
C ALA A 46 3.39 12.66 13.17
N GLU A 47 2.40 11.84 13.50
CA GLU A 47 1.47 12.11 14.62
C GLU A 47 2.21 12.28 15.94
N LYS A 48 3.29 11.52 16.16
CA LYS A 48 4.12 11.61 17.37
C LYS A 48 4.83 12.96 17.51
N LEU A 49 4.92 13.72 16.41
CA LEU A 49 5.49 15.06 16.36
C LEU A 49 4.44 16.15 16.10
N ASN A 50 3.15 15.81 16.02
CA ASN A 50 2.05 16.68 15.59
C ASN A 50 2.25 17.27 14.18
N LYS A 51 2.83 16.49 13.26
CA LYS A 51 3.11 16.90 11.88
C LYS A 51 2.39 16.06 10.82
N GLN A 52 1.36 15.30 11.21
CA GLN A 52 0.70 14.38 10.27
C GLN A 52 0.10 15.09 9.06
N ASP A 53 -0.48 16.28 9.25
CA ASP A 53 -1.15 17.01 8.17
C ASP A 53 -0.16 17.49 7.10
N GLU A 54 1.04 17.94 7.52
CA GLU A 54 2.13 18.36 6.63
C GLU A 54 2.59 17.17 5.78
N ILE A 55 2.84 16.03 6.42
CA ILE A 55 3.33 14.82 5.74
C ILE A 55 2.25 14.25 4.82
N TRP A 56 0.97 14.24 5.22
CA TRP A 56 -0.14 13.83 4.37
C TRP A 56 -0.29 14.70 3.13
N ALA A 57 -0.11 16.02 3.25
CA ALA A 57 -0.18 16.92 2.12
C ALA A 57 0.89 16.59 1.07
N ILE A 58 2.11 16.25 1.50
CA ILE A 58 3.19 15.85 0.61
C ILE A 58 2.92 14.45 0.01
N THR A 59 2.49 13.48 0.81
CA THR A 59 2.14 12.12 0.35
C THR A 59 1.09 12.18 -0.76
N LYS A 60 0.01 12.94 -0.56
CA LYS A 60 -1.07 13.09 -1.56
C LYS A 60 -0.57 13.72 -2.87
N GLN A 61 0.31 14.72 -2.79
CA GLN A 61 0.92 15.33 -3.97
C GLN A 61 1.83 14.36 -4.72
N GLY A 62 2.58 13.53 -3.99
CA GLY A 62 3.43 12.48 -4.58
C GLY A 62 2.63 11.40 -5.30
N ILE A 63 1.59 10.86 -4.67
CA ILE A 63 0.68 9.85 -5.26
C ILE A 63 -0.02 10.42 -6.51
N GLN A 64 -0.39 11.70 -6.50
CA GLN A 64 -0.99 12.38 -7.64
C GLN A 64 0.01 12.75 -8.75
N GLY A 65 1.31 12.49 -8.57
CA GLY A 65 2.36 12.85 -9.52
C GLY A 65 2.60 14.36 -9.66
N LYS A 66 2.16 15.17 -8.70
CA LYS A 66 2.32 16.64 -8.72
C LYS A 66 3.72 17.10 -8.31
N ILE A 67 4.43 16.27 -7.56
CA ILE A 67 5.81 16.51 -7.13
C ILE A 67 6.66 15.30 -7.50
N ASN A 68 7.98 15.50 -7.60
CA ASN A 68 8.91 14.40 -7.74
C ASN A 68 8.83 13.48 -6.51
N TRP A 69 8.72 12.16 -6.76
CA TRP A 69 8.58 11.17 -5.68
C TRP A 69 9.76 11.18 -4.70
N GLU A 70 11.00 11.23 -5.20
CA GLU A 70 12.21 11.17 -4.38
C GLU A 70 12.31 12.42 -3.50
N GLU A 71 12.07 13.60 -4.08
CA GLU A 71 12.07 14.87 -3.35
C GLU A 71 10.97 14.91 -2.29
N GLY A 72 9.76 14.45 -2.62
CA GLY A 72 8.66 14.31 -1.68
C GLY A 72 8.97 13.32 -0.54
N LEU A 73 9.66 12.20 -0.83
CA LEU A 73 10.10 11.25 0.19
C LEU A 73 11.16 11.87 1.11
N ARG A 74 12.20 12.51 0.55
CA ARG A 74 13.26 13.16 1.33
C ARG A 74 12.70 14.24 2.26
N THR A 75 11.74 15.03 1.78
CA THR A 75 11.07 16.07 2.57
C THR A 75 10.33 15.45 3.76
N ARG A 76 9.49 14.44 3.52
CA ARG A 76 8.75 13.75 4.59
C ARG A 76 9.68 13.13 5.63
N VAL A 77 10.73 12.44 5.20
CA VAL A 77 11.72 11.84 6.11
C VAL A 77 12.46 12.91 6.92
N ALA A 78 12.84 14.04 6.32
CA ALA A 78 13.48 15.14 7.03
C ALA A 78 12.58 15.76 8.12
N THR A 79 11.27 15.85 7.85
CA THR A 79 10.26 16.36 8.80
C THR A 79 10.17 15.51 10.08
N LEU A 80 10.55 14.23 10.00
CA LEU A 80 10.58 13.25 11.10
C LEU A 80 11.88 13.26 11.93
N LYS A 81 12.83 14.17 11.64
CA LYS A 81 14.09 14.28 12.38
C LYS A 81 13.84 14.46 13.89
N GLY A 82 14.46 13.61 14.69
CA GLY A 82 14.35 13.63 16.15
C GLY A 82 13.45 12.55 16.73
N LEU A 83 12.82 11.71 15.90
CA LEU A 83 12.15 10.50 16.38
C LEU A 83 13.16 9.45 16.86
N ASP A 84 12.81 8.81 17.97
CA ASP A 84 13.53 7.67 18.51
C ASP A 84 13.22 6.41 17.68
N GLU A 85 14.23 5.59 17.41
CA GLU A 85 14.09 4.33 16.67
C GLU A 85 13.03 3.41 17.28
N LYS A 86 12.91 3.41 18.61
CA LYS A 86 11.91 2.61 19.32
C LYS A 86 10.48 3.04 18.97
N ILE A 87 10.24 4.34 18.80
CA ILE A 87 8.93 4.85 18.39
C ILE A 87 8.62 4.38 16.96
N CYS A 88 9.62 4.37 16.08
CA CYS A 88 9.47 3.82 14.74
C CYS A 88 9.05 2.35 14.77
N GLN A 89 9.73 1.54 15.58
CA GLN A 89 9.39 0.13 15.75
C GLN A 89 7.98 -0.07 16.32
N GLU A 90 7.63 0.65 17.39
CA GLU A 90 6.31 0.56 18.04
C GLU A 90 5.18 0.90 17.05
N VAL A 91 5.37 1.91 16.20
CA VAL A 91 4.38 2.25 15.16
C VAL A 91 4.32 1.15 14.10
N SER A 92 5.47 0.68 13.61
CA SER A 92 5.53 -0.41 12.61
C SER A 92 4.81 -1.67 13.09
N ASP A 93 5.01 -2.05 14.35
CA ASP A 93 4.39 -3.24 14.95
C ASP A 93 2.88 -3.08 15.15
N SER A 94 2.39 -1.84 15.22
CA SER A 94 0.98 -1.52 15.43
C SER A 94 0.16 -1.40 14.13
N LEU A 95 0.81 -1.39 12.96
CA LEU A 95 0.12 -1.16 11.70
C LEU A 95 -0.94 -2.24 11.41
N PRO A 96 -2.19 -1.86 11.13
CA PRO A 96 -3.24 -2.82 10.81
C PRO A 96 -2.97 -3.47 9.46
N ILE A 97 -3.12 -4.80 9.41
CA ILE A 97 -3.02 -5.54 8.15
C ILE A 97 -4.28 -5.31 7.33
N MET A 98 -4.11 -5.05 6.03
CA MET A 98 -5.19 -4.81 5.09
C MET A 98 -6.17 -6.00 5.08
N THR A 99 -7.47 -5.68 5.07
CA THR A 99 -8.52 -6.68 4.99
C THR A 99 -8.35 -7.51 3.72
N GLY A 100 -8.22 -8.83 3.86
CA GLY A 100 -8.01 -9.73 2.72
C GLY A 100 -6.54 -9.98 2.35
N ALA A 101 -5.57 -9.22 2.89
CA ALA A 101 -4.16 -9.42 2.55
C ALA A 101 -3.64 -10.79 3.00
N LYS A 102 -4.00 -11.25 4.20
CA LYS A 102 -3.63 -12.58 4.69
C LYS A 102 -4.26 -13.69 3.85
N GLU A 103 -5.51 -13.51 3.45
CA GLU A 103 -6.26 -14.44 2.60
C GLU A 103 -5.61 -14.55 1.22
N ALA A 104 -5.29 -13.40 0.61
CA ALA A 104 -4.60 -13.32 -0.67
C ALA A 104 -3.24 -14.03 -0.62
N CYS A 105 -2.37 -13.68 0.34
CA CYS A 105 -1.06 -14.32 0.47
C CYS A 105 -1.18 -15.84 0.71
N ARG A 106 -2.13 -16.28 1.53
CA ARG A 106 -2.38 -17.72 1.76
C ARG A 106 -2.82 -18.44 0.48
N ALA A 107 -3.73 -17.84 -0.28
CA ALA A 107 -4.23 -18.42 -1.53
C ALA A 107 -3.11 -18.53 -2.60
N LEU A 108 -2.29 -17.49 -2.73
CA LEU A 108 -1.17 -17.49 -3.69
C LEU A 108 -0.12 -18.55 -3.32
N LYS A 109 0.24 -18.63 -2.03
CA LYS A 109 1.16 -19.66 -1.53
C LYS A 109 0.61 -21.07 -1.75
N ALA A 110 -0.68 -21.29 -1.50
CA ALA A 110 -1.33 -22.58 -1.76
C ALA A 110 -1.38 -22.93 -3.26
N ALA A 111 -1.40 -21.93 -4.14
CA ALA A 111 -1.32 -22.10 -5.59
C ALA A 111 0.13 -22.33 -6.11
N GLY A 112 1.13 -22.25 -5.22
CA GLY A 112 2.54 -22.47 -5.56
C GLY A 112 3.28 -21.22 -6.02
N TRP A 113 2.80 -20.03 -5.65
CA TRP A 113 3.45 -18.74 -5.92
C TRP A 113 4.07 -18.13 -4.67
#